data_AF-A0A2S8ZE56-F1
#
_entry.id   AF-A0A2S8ZE56-F1
#
_cell.length_a   1.000
_cell.length_b   1.000
_cell.length_c   1.000
_cell.angle_alpha   90.00
_cell.angle_beta   90.00
_cell.angle_gamma   90.00
#
_symmetry.space_group_name_H-M   'P 1'
#
loop_
_entity.id
_entity.type
_entity.pdbx_description
1 polymer ?
#
loop_
_entity_poly.entity_id
_entity_poly.type
_entity_poly.pdbx_seq_one_letter_code
_entity_poly.pdbx_strand_id
1 'polypeptide(L)'
;MNREEINIFVERNLTNFSVNSTGWSDLIRKLLFEFAIAGWNLEHRVFGKEKFGELRCYTYSEDETLNNSLKNIKDKYSKLSEKTCEICGSEGKMRTIGAWQTTLCLTHFLEQQPVIEIDDQHNVKLHNKTVLNIKNVVKADIEYDLQKLVLYTGHNDWEGQKYFSWQEPNYYLLLKAIPLSLFPKDRQSEISMLFQSLNNCEICGHKAVYQRNCLRCHQEPWNDSGYFIEDYGDKSNYIKECQMDIFLDEDDYEKYFITDRSFEKVPEHQILFSSDDLREYEKLLF
;
A
#
# COMPACT_ATOMS: atom_id res chain seq x y z
N MET A 1 -28.73 -34.01 -7.67
CA MET A 1 -27.30 -33.91 -8.01
C MET A 1 -26.51 -34.42 -6.82
N ASN A 2 -25.64 -35.42 -7.02
CA ASN A 2 -24.86 -36.03 -5.93
C ASN A 2 -23.66 -35.14 -5.58
N ARG A 3 -23.26 -35.09 -4.31
CA ARG A 3 -22.12 -34.31 -3.81
C ARG A 3 -20.80 -34.69 -4.49
N GLU A 4 -20.66 -35.96 -4.86
CA GLU A 4 -19.48 -36.47 -5.56
C GLU A 4 -19.34 -35.89 -6.97
N GLU A 5 -20.44 -35.74 -7.71
CA GLU A 5 -20.46 -35.12 -9.04
C GLU A 5 -20.07 -33.64 -8.96
N ILE A 6 -20.56 -32.93 -7.94
CA ILE A 6 -20.19 -31.53 -7.69
C ILE A 6 -18.70 -31.42 -7.36
N ASN A 7 -18.16 -32.31 -6.54
CA ASN A 7 -16.73 -32.29 -6.21
C ASN A 7 -15.87 -32.50 -7.45
N ILE A 8 -16.21 -33.46 -8.31
CA ILE A 8 -15.52 -33.69 -9.58
C ILE A 8 -15.59 -32.43 -10.47
N PHE A 9 -16.77 -31.80 -10.54
CA PHE A 9 -16.95 -30.53 -11.26
C PHE A 9 -16.04 -29.42 -10.71
N VAL A 10 -15.97 -29.26 -9.39
CA VAL A 10 -15.13 -28.25 -8.73
C VAL A 10 -13.66 -28.47 -9.05
N GLU A 11 -13.13 -29.68 -8.86
CA GLU A 11 -11.71 -29.98 -9.12
C GLU A 11 -11.35 -29.75 -10.59
N ARG A 12 -12.22 -30.19 -11.52
CA ARG A 12 -12.02 -30.04 -12.96
C ARG A 12 -11.95 -28.57 -13.39
N ASN A 13 -12.65 -27.69 -12.68
CA ASN A 13 -12.73 -26.27 -13.03
C ASN A 13 -11.77 -25.37 -12.25
N LEU A 14 -11.21 -25.82 -11.12
CA LEU A 14 -10.30 -25.00 -10.32
C LEU A 14 -9.09 -24.52 -11.13
N THR A 15 -8.57 -25.35 -12.02
CA THR A 15 -7.42 -25.04 -12.88
C THR A 15 -7.75 -24.09 -14.04
N ASN A 16 -9.02 -23.80 -14.30
CA ASN A 16 -9.45 -22.83 -15.32
C ASN A 16 -9.40 -21.38 -14.82
N PHE A 17 -8.99 -21.15 -13.58
CA PHE A 17 -8.86 -19.83 -12.99
C PHE A 17 -7.43 -19.31 -13.09
N SER A 18 -7.23 -18.23 -13.83
CA SER A 18 -5.95 -17.54 -13.95
C SER A 18 -5.82 -16.47 -12.86
N VAL A 19 -5.47 -16.91 -11.65
CA VAL A 19 -5.25 -16.04 -10.48
C VAL A 19 -3.77 -16.02 -10.10
N ASN A 20 -3.35 -14.98 -9.37
CA ASN A 20 -1.93 -14.73 -9.07
C ASN A 20 -1.30 -15.79 -8.15
N SER A 21 -2.09 -16.42 -7.26
CA SER A 21 -1.62 -17.44 -6.33
C SER A 21 -2.80 -18.29 -5.78
N THR A 22 -2.56 -19.07 -4.73
CA THR A 22 -3.49 -20.09 -4.20
C THR A 22 -4.41 -19.59 -3.10
N GLY A 23 -4.25 -18.37 -2.59
CA GLY A 23 -5.02 -17.84 -1.47
C GLY A 23 -6.53 -17.78 -1.72
N TRP A 24 -6.94 -17.64 -2.98
CA TRP A 24 -8.36 -17.66 -3.36
C TRP A 24 -8.91 -19.04 -3.73
N SER A 25 -8.13 -20.12 -3.62
CA SER A 25 -8.56 -21.48 -4.02
C SER A 25 -9.86 -21.89 -3.31
N ASP A 26 -9.97 -21.60 -2.01
CA ASP A 26 -11.16 -21.93 -1.22
C ASP A 26 -12.38 -21.09 -1.62
N LEU A 27 -12.19 -19.82 -1.97
CA LEU A 27 -13.26 -18.98 -2.50
C LEU A 27 -13.76 -19.52 -3.84
N ILE A 28 -12.84 -19.88 -4.75
CA ILE A 28 -13.18 -20.45 -6.07
C ILE A 28 -13.92 -21.78 -5.90
N ARG A 29 -13.46 -22.65 -4.99
CA ARG A 29 -14.14 -23.93 -4.67
C ARG A 29 -15.58 -23.72 -4.22
N LYS A 30 -15.80 -22.77 -3.30
CA LYS A 30 -17.15 -22.45 -2.80
C LYS A 30 -18.02 -21.78 -3.87
N LEU A 31 -17.45 -20.91 -4.71
CA LEU A 31 -18.14 -20.32 -5.87
C LEU A 31 -18.63 -21.41 -6.83
N LEU A 32 -17.75 -22.34 -7.22
CA LEU A 32 -18.08 -23.44 -8.13
C LEU A 32 -19.13 -24.37 -7.52
N PHE A 33 -19.03 -24.65 -6.22
CA PHE A 33 -20.04 -25.42 -5.51
C PHE A 33 -21.40 -24.73 -5.54
N GLU A 34 -21.47 -23.42 -5.27
CA GLU A 34 -22.72 -22.64 -5.33
C GLU A 34 -23.29 -22.57 -6.75
N PHE A 35 -22.45 -22.47 -7.79
CA PHE A 35 -22.90 -22.57 -9.18
C PHE A 35 -23.58 -23.90 -9.49
N ALA A 36 -22.98 -25.01 -9.05
CA ALA A 36 -23.55 -26.33 -9.23
C ALA A 36 -24.93 -26.40 -8.55
N ILE A 37 -25.03 -25.96 -7.30
CA ILE A 37 -26.31 -25.93 -6.55
C ILE A 37 -27.36 -25.04 -7.21
N ALA A 38 -26.95 -23.91 -7.80
CA ALA A 38 -27.85 -23.02 -8.53
C ALA A 38 -28.39 -23.61 -9.84
N GLY A 39 -27.85 -24.74 -10.31
CA GLY A 39 -28.29 -25.43 -11.52
C GLY A 39 -27.37 -25.21 -12.72
N TRP A 40 -26.12 -24.80 -12.52
CA TRP A 40 -25.14 -24.75 -13.60
C TRP A 40 -24.94 -26.14 -14.22
N ASN A 41 -24.88 -26.20 -15.55
CA ASN A 41 -24.57 -27.45 -16.25
C ASN A 41 -23.14 -27.88 -15.94
N LEU A 42 -22.98 -28.99 -15.21
CA LEU A 42 -21.68 -29.47 -14.79
C LEU A 42 -20.74 -29.81 -15.95
N GLU A 43 -21.26 -30.06 -17.16
CA GLU A 43 -20.43 -30.27 -18.35
C GLU A 43 -19.83 -28.99 -18.94
N HIS A 44 -20.40 -27.83 -18.60
CA HIS A 44 -19.86 -26.55 -19.04
C HIS A 44 -18.72 -26.10 -18.12
N ARG A 45 -17.59 -25.78 -18.76
CA ARG A 45 -16.43 -25.24 -18.06
C ARG A 45 -16.72 -23.82 -17.56
N VAL A 46 -16.19 -23.53 -16.39
CA VAL A 46 -16.22 -22.21 -15.76
C VAL A 46 -14.82 -21.64 -15.79
N PHE A 47 -14.70 -20.38 -16.20
CA PHE A 47 -13.43 -19.66 -16.28
C PHE A 47 -13.50 -18.42 -15.40
N GLY A 48 -12.34 -18.06 -14.85
CA GLY A 48 -12.19 -16.83 -14.11
C GLY A 48 -10.74 -16.36 -14.09
N LYS A 49 -10.52 -15.16 -13.60
CA LYS A 49 -9.19 -14.58 -13.44
C LYS A 49 -9.17 -13.53 -12.36
N GLU A 50 -7.99 -13.19 -11.90
CA GLU A 50 -7.77 -11.94 -11.20
C GLU A 50 -7.90 -10.77 -12.19
N LYS A 51 -8.61 -9.72 -11.77
CA LYS A 51 -8.64 -8.45 -12.48
C LYS A 51 -8.88 -7.30 -11.50
N PHE A 52 -7.92 -6.38 -11.42
CA PHE A 52 -7.95 -5.20 -10.55
C PHE A 52 -8.04 -5.57 -9.06
N GLY A 53 -7.32 -6.60 -8.64
CA GLY A 53 -7.30 -7.12 -7.27
C GLY A 53 -8.55 -7.93 -6.89
N GLU A 54 -9.42 -8.25 -7.84
CA GLU A 54 -10.66 -8.99 -7.61
C GLU A 54 -10.72 -10.30 -8.41
N LEU A 55 -11.41 -11.30 -7.86
CA LEU A 55 -11.81 -12.51 -8.55
C LEU A 55 -12.98 -12.24 -9.49
N ARG A 56 -12.72 -12.31 -10.81
CA ARG A 56 -13.77 -12.21 -11.84
C ARG A 56 -14.04 -13.57 -12.45
N CYS A 57 -15.32 -13.95 -12.50
CA CYS A 57 -15.77 -15.17 -13.16
C CYS A 57 -16.68 -14.83 -14.36
N TYR A 58 -16.42 -15.46 -15.49
CA TYR A 58 -17.14 -15.20 -16.74
C TYR A 58 -18.05 -16.37 -17.07
N THR A 59 -19.32 -16.22 -16.73
CA THR A 59 -20.38 -17.18 -17.03
C THR A 59 -21.64 -16.44 -17.47
N TYR A 60 -22.39 -17.07 -18.37
CA TYR A 60 -23.65 -16.60 -18.91
C TYR A 60 -24.61 -17.79 -19.09
N SER A 61 -25.89 -17.54 -18.83
CA SER A 61 -26.98 -18.47 -19.12
C SER A 61 -28.09 -17.72 -19.87
N GLU A 62 -28.72 -18.38 -20.83
CA GLU A 62 -29.92 -17.85 -21.51
C GLU A 62 -31.16 -17.90 -20.60
N ASP A 63 -31.15 -18.76 -19.57
CA ASP A 63 -32.16 -18.75 -18.51
C ASP A 63 -31.92 -17.55 -17.58
N GLU A 64 -32.87 -16.61 -17.58
CA GLU A 64 -32.82 -15.37 -16.79
C GLU A 64 -32.75 -15.63 -15.28
N THR A 65 -33.47 -16.61 -14.76
CA THR A 65 -33.51 -16.93 -13.32
C THR A 65 -32.16 -17.50 -12.87
N LEU A 66 -31.61 -18.42 -13.66
CA LEU A 66 -30.28 -18.95 -13.44
C LEU A 66 -29.23 -17.84 -13.57
N ASN A 67 -29.30 -17.02 -14.61
CA ASN A 67 -28.34 -15.94 -14.84
C ASN A 67 -28.32 -14.92 -13.70
N ASN A 68 -29.49 -14.55 -13.14
CA ASN A 68 -29.60 -13.71 -11.95
C ASN A 68 -28.98 -14.37 -10.71
N SER A 69 -29.20 -15.67 -10.52
CA SER A 69 -28.59 -16.43 -9.42
C SER A 69 -27.07 -16.47 -9.54
N LEU A 70 -26.55 -16.76 -10.74
CA LEU A 70 -25.11 -16.76 -11.03
C LEU A 70 -24.49 -15.38 -10.82
N LYS A 71 -25.19 -14.30 -11.19
CA LYS A 71 -24.74 -12.93 -10.95
C LYS A 71 -24.57 -12.67 -9.45
N ASN A 72 -25.57 -13.00 -8.63
CA ASN A 72 -25.50 -12.81 -7.18
C ASN A 72 -24.34 -13.58 -6.53
N ILE A 73 -24.10 -14.82 -6.99
CA ILE A 73 -22.98 -15.64 -6.51
C ILE A 73 -21.65 -14.99 -6.93
N LYS A 74 -21.51 -14.56 -8.19
CA LYS A 74 -20.30 -13.86 -8.68
C LYS A 74 -20.02 -12.61 -7.86
N ASP A 75 -21.02 -11.76 -7.65
CA ASP A 75 -20.88 -10.50 -6.93
C ASP A 75 -20.47 -10.74 -5.46
N LYS A 76 -21.03 -11.77 -4.82
CA LYS A 76 -20.63 -12.20 -3.48
C LYS A 76 -19.14 -12.57 -3.42
N TYR A 77 -18.67 -13.42 -4.32
CA TYR A 77 -17.28 -13.88 -4.29
C TYR A 77 -16.27 -12.86 -4.81
N SER A 78 -16.68 -11.91 -5.67
CA SER A 78 -15.89 -10.71 -6.02
C SER A 78 -15.60 -9.91 -4.74
N LYS A 79 -16.64 -9.56 -3.97
CA LYS A 79 -16.51 -8.80 -2.72
C LYS A 79 -15.72 -9.53 -1.64
N LEU A 80 -15.85 -10.86 -1.56
CA LEU A 80 -15.04 -11.66 -0.62
C LEU A 80 -13.55 -11.66 -1.03
N SER A 81 -13.27 -11.70 -2.33
CA SER A 81 -11.88 -11.69 -2.82
C SER A 81 -11.16 -10.37 -2.52
N GLU A 82 -11.85 -9.23 -2.53
CA GLU A 82 -11.33 -7.91 -2.13
C GLU A 82 -10.88 -7.82 -0.67
N LYS A 83 -11.33 -8.77 0.16
CA LYS A 83 -11.04 -8.87 1.59
C LYS A 83 -10.17 -10.08 1.95
N THR A 84 -9.70 -10.80 0.94
CA THR A 84 -8.96 -12.06 1.12
C THR A 84 -7.63 -11.95 0.39
N CYS A 85 -6.53 -12.19 1.07
CA CYS A 85 -5.21 -12.19 0.46
C CYS A 85 -5.12 -13.24 -0.67
N GLU A 86 -4.76 -12.80 -1.87
CA GLU A 86 -4.66 -13.69 -3.03
C GLU A 86 -3.52 -14.72 -2.90
N ILE A 87 -2.54 -14.49 -2.03
CA ILE A 87 -1.40 -15.38 -1.80
C ILE A 87 -1.70 -16.46 -0.76
N CYS A 88 -2.19 -16.10 0.43
CA CYS A 88 -2.37 -17.06 1.53
C CYS A 88 -3.82 -17.29 1.99
N GLY A 89 -4.79 -16.50 1.52
CA GLY A 89 -6.19 -16.66 1.89
C GLY A 89 -6.58 -16.10 3.27
N SER A 90 -5.65 -15.47 3.99
CA SER A 90 -5.99 -14.71 5.21
C SER A 90 -6.75 -13.43 4.88
N GLU A 91 -7.21 -12.72 5.90
CA GLU A 91 -7.72 -11.35 5.72
C GLU A 91 -6.70 -10.48 5.00
N GLY A 92 -7.20 -9.72 4.02
CA GLY A 92 -6.41 -8.82 3.18
C GLY A 92 -7.25 -7.62 2.77
N LYS A 93 -6.61 -6.69 2.08
CA LYS A 93 -7.29 -5.52 1.50
C LYS A 93 -6.69 -5.18 0.15
N MET A 94 -7.43 -4.37 -0.59
CA MET A 94 -6.97 -3.79 -1.84
C MET A 94 -5.73 -2.93 -1.61
N ARG A 95 -4.68 -3.17 -2.39
CA ARG A 95 -3.40 -2.47 -2.33
C ARG A 95 -2.88 -2.21 -3.73
N THR A 96 -2.00 -1.23 -3.83
CA THR A 96 -1.34 -0.86 -5.07
C THR A 96 0.15 -1.17 -4.98
N ILE A 97 0.67 -1.94 -5.93
CA ILE A 97 2.10 -2.23 -6.09
C ILE A 97 2.51 -1.74 -7.47
N GLY A 98 3.21 -0.61 -7.52
CA GLY A 98 3.50 0.09 -8.77
C GLY A 98 2.21 0.51 -9.48
N ALA A 99 1.96 -0.03 -10.67
CA ALA A 99 0.75 0.24 -11.46
C ALA A 99 -0.34 -0.83 -11.32
N TRP A 100 -0.14 -1.83 -10.46
CA TRP A 100 -1.04 -2.98 -10.31
C TRP A 100 -1.83 -2.90 -9.01
N GLN A 101 -3.11 -3.22 -9.10
CA GLN A 101 -3.99 -3.41 -7.94
C GLN A 101 -4.06 -4.90 -7.60
N THR A 102 -3.94 -5.22 -6.32
CA THR A 102 -3.95 -6.59 -5.78
C THR A 102 -4.65 -6.61 -4.42
N THR A 103 -5.17 -7.76 -3.97
CA THR A 103 -5.64 -7.93 -2.59
C THR A 103 -4.64 -8.73 -1.79
N LEU A 104 -3.98 -8.10 -0.81
CA LEU A 104 -2.95 -8.75 0.00
C LEU A 104 -3.14 -8.49 1.49
N CYS A 105 -2.78 -9.47 2.31
CA CYS A 105 -2.50 -9.22 3.72
C CYS A 105 -1.25 -8.34 3.83
N LEU A 106 -1.08 -7.71 4.98
CA LEU A 106 0.05 -6.81 5.20
C LEU A 106 1.40 -7.50 4.97
N THR A 107 1.61 -8.71 5.50
CA THR A 107 2.88 -9.41 5.36
C THR A 107 3.28 -9.59 3.90
N HIS A 108 2.38 -10.13 3.06
CA HIS A 108 2.66 -10.32 1.64
C HIS A 108 2.78 -9.01 0.86
N PHE A 109 2.12 -7.95 1.31
CA PHE A 109 2.33 -6.62 0.75
C PHE A 109 3.74 -6.12 1.04
N LEU A 110 4.19 -6.20 2.30
CA LEU A 110 5.51 -5.75 2.73
C LEU A 110 6.64 -6.56 2.06
N GLU A 111 6.45 -7.87 1.86
CA GLU A 111 7.41 -8.70 1.13
C GLU A 111 7.62 -8.25 -0.32
N GLN A 112 6.58 -7.68 -0.93
CA GLN A 112 6.65 -7.18 -2.30
C GLN A 112 7.11 -5.73 -2.38
N GLN A 113 7.00 -4.98 -1.28
CA GLN A 113 7.47 -3.61 -1.23
C GLN A 113 8.98 -3.55 -0.99
N PRO A 114 9.74 -2.85 -1.84
CA PRO A 114 11.16 -2.66 -1.60
C PRO A 114 11.36 -1.66 -0.45
N VAL A 115 12.12 -2.08 0.57
CA VAL A 115 12.71 -1.16 1.54
C VAL A 115 14.06 -0.72 0.98
N ILE A 116 14.31 0.59 0.98
CA ILE A 116 15.61 1.11 0.58
C ILE A 116 16.59 0.86 1.74
N GLU A 117 17.63 0.09 1.47
CA GLU A 117 18.72 -0.12 2.41
C GLU A 117 20.02 0.47 1.85
N ILE A 118 20.81 1.09 2.72
CA ILE A 118 22.15 1.59 2.39
C ILE A 118 23.13 0.90 3.33
N ASP A 119 24.07 0.14 2.78
CA ASP A 119 25.12 -0.51 3.57
C ASP A 119 26.34 0.41 3.81
N ASP A 120 27.27 -0.04 4.65
CA ASP A 120 28.48 0.72 5.00
C ASP A 120 29.38 0.98 3.77
N GLN A 121 29.27 0.16 2.72
CA GLN A 121 29.98 0.36 1.45
C GLN A 121 29.23 1.28 0.48
N HIS A 122 28.14 1.90 0.94
CA HIS A 122 27.28 2.83 0.18
C HIS A 122 26.54 2.16 -0.98
N ASN A 123 26.32 0.84 -0.90
CA ASN A 123 25.43 0.16 -1.83
C ASN A 123 23.99 0.40 -1.41
N VAL A 124 23.18 0.84 -2.37
CA VAL A 124 21.72 0.86 -2.23
C VAL A 124 21.19 -0.51 -2.62
N LYS A 125 20.41 -1.13 -1.73
CA LYS A 125 19.79 -2.44 -1.93
C LYS A 125 18.28 -2.33 -1.88
N LEU A 126 17.63 -3.08 -2.76
CA LEU A 126 16.20 -3.36 -2.73
C LEU A 126 16.05 -4.88 -2.71
N HIS A 127 15.22 -5.43 -1.81
CA HIS A 127 15.05 -6.89 -1.65
C HIS A 127 16.37 -7.66 -1.55
N ASN A 128 17.32 -7.15 -0.75
CA ASN A 128 18.68 -7.70 -0.58
C ASN A 128 19.55 -7.73 -1.86
N LYS A 129 19.09 -7.14 -2.97
CA LYS A 129 19.86 -7.03 -4.21
C LYS A 129 20.40 -5.63 -4.35
N THR A 130 21.71 -5.51 -4.57
CA THR A 130 22.35 -4.22 -4.87
C THR A 130 21.82 -3.68 -6.19
N VAL A 131 21.21 -2.49 -6.14
CA VAL A 131 20.66 -1.82 -7.34
C VAL A 131 21.59 -0.74 -7.89
N LEU A 132 22.38 -0.10 -7.03
CA LEU A 132 23.45 0.84 -7.38
C LEU A 132 24.40 1.06 -6.19
N ASN A 133 25.57 1.63 -6.45
CA ASN A 133 26.43 2.19 -5.40
C ASN A 133 26.42 3.72 -5.53
N ILE A 134 26.21 4.44 -4.42
CA ILE A 134 26.10 5.91 -4.41
C ILE A 134 27.35 6.57 -5.01
N LYS A 135 28.53 5.97 -4.84
CA LYS A 135 29.79 6.49 -5.38
C LYS A 135 29.87 6.45 -6.90
N ASN A 136 29.04 5.64 -7.54
CA ASN A 136 28.95 5.54 -9.00
C ASN A 136 27.92 6.52 -9.59
N VAL A 137 27.19 7.26 -8.75
CA VAL A 137 26.22 8.26 -9.20
C VAL A 137 26.98 9.48 -9.71
N VAL A 138 26.74 9.85 -10.97
CA VAL A 138 27.38 11.01 -11.62
C VAL A 138 26.49 12.25 -11.64
N LYS A 139 25.18 12.06 -11.48
CA LYS A 139 24.15 13.10 -11.48
C LYS A 139 22.93 12.59 -10.72
N ALA A 140 22.22 13.49 -10.06
CA ALA A 140 20.95 13.21 -9.40
C ALA A 140 19.94 14.32 -9.72
N ASP A 141 18.66 13.97 -9.78
CA ASP A 141 17.58 14.93 -9.99
C ASP A 141 16.37 14.59 -9.09
N ILE A 142 15.51 15.58 -8.89
CA ILE A 142 14.26 15.44 -8.13
C ILE A 142 13.08 15.91 -8.97
N GLU A 143 12.02 15.12 -8.98
CA GLU A 143 10.78 15.41 -9.69
C GLU A 143 9.60 15.48 -8.70
N TYR A 144 8.53 16.15 -9.12
CA TYR A 144 7.25 16.23 -8.39
C TYR A 144 7.39 16.74 -6.95
N ASP A 145 8.06 17.88 -6.74
CA ASP A 145 8.23 18.49 -5.42
C ASP A 145 8.85 17.54 -4.37
N LEU A 146 10.02 16.97 -4.70
CA LEU A 146 10.80 16.06 -3.84
C LEU A 146 10.13 14.69 -3.62
N GLN A 147 9.17 14.32 -4.45
CA GLN A 147 8.49 13.02 -4.36
C GLN A 147 9.20 11.91 -5.13
N LYS A 148 10.07 12.25 -6.08
CA LYS A 148 10.76 11.27 -6.89
C LYS A 148 12.23 11.64 -7.05
N LEU A 149 13.11 10.71 -6.72
CA LEU A 149 14.56 10.83 -6.88
C LEU A 149 14.99 10.04 -8.11
N VAL A 150 15.79 10.67 -8.98
CA VAL A 150 16.37 10.06 -10.17
C VAL A 150 17.89 10.06 -10.02
N LEU A 151 18.51 8.88 -10.07
CA LEU A 151 19.96 8.71 -9.97
C LEU A 151 20.52 8.19 -11.29
N TYR A 152 21.59 8.82 -11.76
CA TYR A 152 22.25 8.49 -13.02
C TYR A 152 23.63 7.89 -12.71
N THR A 153 23.90 6.67 -13.18
CA THR A 153 25.21 6.01 -13.03
C THR A 153 26.05 6.02 -14.32
N GLY A 154 25.49 6.50 -15.42
CA GLY A 154 26.15 6.63 -16.72
C GLY A 154 26.27 8.10 -17.16
N HIS A 155 27.19 8.37 -18.09
CA HIS A 155 27.38 9.72 -18.63
C HIS A 155 26.30 10.15 -19.64
N ASN A 156 25.52 9.20 -20.16
CA ASN A 156 24.40 9.48 -21.07
C ASN A 156 23.08 9.40 -20.29
N ASP A 157 22.23 10.40 -20.46
CA ASP A 157 21.02 10.57 -19.63
C ASP A 157 20.05 9.38 -19.68
N TRP A 158 20.10 8.46 -20.66
CA TRP A 158 19.14 7.35 -20.81
C TRP A 158 19.62 5.99 -20.26
N GLU A 159 20.94 5.77 -20.17
CA GLU A 159 21.49 4.50 -19.70
C GLU A 159 21.81 4.57 -18.20
N GLY A 160 21.27 3.65 -17.41
CA GLY A 160 21.59 3.55 -15.99
C GLY A 160 20.81 4.49 -15.07
N GLN A 161 19.64 4.97 -15.50
CA GLN A 161 18.72 5.68 -14.61
C GLN A 161 18.11 4.73 -13.57
N LYS A 162 18.05 5.19 -12.32
CA LYS A 162 17.37 4.52 -11.20
C LYS A 162 16.41 5.50 -10.55
N TYR A 163 15.21 5.03 -10.27
CA TYR A 163 14.12 5.84 -9.74
C TYR A 163 13.75 5.35 -8.35
N PHE A 164 13.48 6.31 -7.46
CA PHE A 164 13.01 6.04 -6.11
C PHE A 164 11.85 6.99 -5.80
N SER A 165 10.84 6.51 -5.09
CA SER A 165 9.61 7.22 -4.73
C SER A 165 9.58 7.50 -3.24
N TRP A 166 8.99 8.64 -2.83
CA TRP A 166 8.73 8.96 -1.42
C TRP A 166 7.87 7.93 -0.69
N GLN A 167 7.12 7.12 -1.44
CA GLN A 167 6.33 6.03 -0.91
C GLN A 167 7.19 4.85 -0.44
N GLU A 168 8.45 4.77 -0.88
CA GLU A 168 9.38 3.71 -0.46
C GLU A 168 10.01 4.07 0.90
N PRO A 169 10.00 3.16 1.90
CA PRO A 169 10.67 3.37 3.17
C PRO A 169 12.15 3.67 2.97
N ASN A 170 12.65 4.63 3.75
CA ASN A 170 14.00 5.19 3.66
C ASN A 170 14.28 6.03 2.41
N TYR A 171 13.25 6.49 1.68
CA TYR A 171 13.42 7.44 0.58
C TYR A 171 14.20 8.69 0.99
N TYR A 172 13.77 9.36 2.07
CA TYR A 172 14.42 10.59 2.52
C TYR A 172 15.81 10.32 3.13
N LEU A 173 16.04 9.13 3.68
CA LEU A 173 17.37 8.67 4.08
C LEU A 173 18.31 8.55 2.87
N LEU A 174 17.83 7.99 1.75
CA LEU A 174 18.59 7.95 0.50
C LEU A 174 18.82 9.35 -0.06
N LEU A 175 17.79 10.19 -0.14
CA LEU A 175 17.92 11.57 -0.61
C LEU A 175 19.00 12.33 0.17
N LYS A 176 19.05 12.17 1.51
CA LYS A 176 20.06 12.77 2.37
C LYS A 176 21.47 12.21 2.15
N ALA A 177 21.59 10.95 1.75
CA ALA A 177 22.87 10.27 1.54
C ALA A 177 23.56 10.65 0.22
N ILE A 178 22.82 11.16 -0.77
CA ILE A 178 23.38 11.59 -2.06
C ILE A 178 24.12 12.94 -1.89
N PRO A 179 25.38 13.07 -2.37
CA PRO A 179 26.09 14.33 -2.32
C PRO A 179 25.34 15.46 -3.05
N LEU A 180 25.12 16.59 -2.36
CA LEU A 180 24.40 17.75 -2.91
C LEU A 180 24.99 18.26 -4.24
N SER A 181 26.31 18.15 -4.43
CA SER A 181 26.98 18.56 -5.65
C SER A 181 26.53 17.82 -6.91
N LEU A 182 25.88 16.67 -6.76
CA LEU A 182 25.33 15.88 -7.88
C LEU A 182 23.97 16.38 -8.36
N PHE A 183 23.29 17.23 -7.58
CA PHE A 183 22.01 17.83 -7.94
C PHE A 183 22.20 19.18 -8.67
N PRO A 184 21.21 19.60 -9.49
CA PRO A 184 21.15 20.94 -10.06
C PRO A 184 21.28 22.03 -9.00
N LYS A 185 21.98 23.13 -9.31
CA LYS A 185 22.29 24.21 -8.34
C LYS A 185 21.04 24.83 -7.71
N ASP A 186 19.97 24.97 -8.48
CA ASP A 186 18.67 25.46 -8.04
C ASP A 186 18.04 24.51 -6.99
N ARG A 187 18.22 23.20 -7.14
CA ARG A 187 17.70 22.18 -6.22
C ARG A 187 18.54 21.95 -4.97
N GLN A 188 19.84 22.26 -5.01
CA GLN A 188 20.73 22.09 -3.84
C GLN A 188 20.25 22.87 -2.61
N SER A 189 19.78 24.11 -2.83
CA SER A 189 19.27 24.96 -1.75
C SER A 189 18.00 24.39 -1.13
N GLU A 190 17.08 23.89 -1.96
CA GLU A 190 15.82 23.27 -1.55
C GLU A 190 16.05 22.02 -0.70
N ILE A 191 16.91 21.10 -1.14
CA ILE A 191 17.23 19.87 -0.40
C ILE A 191 17.94 20.20 0.91
N SER A 192 18.89 21.15 0.89
CA SER A 192 19.58 21.59 2.09
C SER A 192 18.61 22.19 3.12
N MET A 193 17.71 23.07 2.67
CA MET A 193 16.70 23.68 3.54
C MET A 193 15.76 22.63 4.13
N LEU A 194 15.33 21.63 3.35
CA LEU A 194 14.47 20.55 3.84
C LEU A 194 15.06 19.91 5.10
N PHE A 195 16.30 19.40 5.04
CA PHE A 195 16.88 18.68 6.18
C PHE A 195 17.32 19.60 7.32
N GLN A 196 17.56 20.89 7.06
CA GLN A 196 17.95 21.87 8.09
C GLN A 196 16.77 22.44 8.87
N SER A 197 15.57 22.45 8.28
CA SER A 197 14.39 23.12 8.84
C SER A 197 13.29 22.17 9.33
N LEU A 198 13.59 20.88 9.46
CA LEU A 198 12.63 19.89 9.96
C LEU A 198 12.19 20.23 11.39
N ASN A 199 10.87 20.33 11.58
CA ASN A 199 10.24 20.50 12.89
C ASN A 199 9.64 19.19 13.40
N ASN A 200 9.35 19.17 14.70
CA ASN A 200 8.72 18.02 15.36
C ASN A 200 7.24 17.93 14.93
N CYS A 201 6.80 16.74 14.52
CA CYS A 201 5.40 16.45 14.29
C CYS A 201 4.74 16.02 15.60
N GLU A 202 3.76 16.79 16.08
CA GLU A 202 2.98 16.43 17.27
C GLU A 202 2.03 15.24 17.03
N ILE A 203 1.72 14.97 15.76
CA ILE A 203 0.84 13.88 15.37
C ILE A 203 1.63 12.56 15.41
N CYS A 204 2.63 12.35 14.54
CA CYS A 204 3.34 11.08 14.46
C CYS A 204 4.60 10.97 15.33
N GLY A 205 5.02 12.05 16.01
CA GLY A 205 6.17 12.03 16.91
C GLY A 205 7.54 11.96 16.24
N HIS A 206 7.65 12.33 14.97
CA HIS A 206 8.93 12.36 14.24
C HIS A 206 9.33 13.79 13.86
N LYS A 207 10.63 14.07 13.83
CA LYS A 207 11.18 15.34 13.33
C LYS A 207 11.17 15.36 11.80
N ALA A 208 9.99 15.58 11.24
CA ALA A 208 9.71 15.38 9.82
C ALA A 208 8.79 16.47 9.23
N VAL A 209 8.41 17.50 9.98
CA VAL A 209 7.58 18.58 9.44
C VAL A 209 8.43 19.51 8.59
N TYR A 210 8.06 19.65 7.32
CA TYR A 210 8.66 20.60 6.39
C TYR A 210 7.57 21.38 5.67
N GLN A 211 7.69 22.71 5.69
CA GLN A 211 6.67 23.61 5.14
C GLN A 211 5.28 23.33 5.75
N ARG A 212 4.34 22.81 4.95
CA ARG A 212 2.93 22.62 5.34
C ARG A 212 2.60 21.21 5.81
N ASN A 213 3.49 20.22 5.64
CA ASN A 213 3.14 18.83 5.90
C ASN A 213 4.25 18.10 6.65
N CYS A 214 3.88 17.05 7.38
CA CYS A 214 4.82 16.05 7.84
C CYS A 214 5.26 15.16 6.66
N LEU A 215 6.55 15.07 6.39
CA LEU A 215 7.11 14.20 5.34
C LEU A 215 7.00 12.70 5.65
N ARG A 216 6.53 12.33 6.84
CA ARG A 216 6.36 10.93 7.28
C ARG A 216 4.90 10.51 7.34
N CYS A 217 4.05 11.24 8.07
CA CYS A 217 2.64 10.89 8.20
C CYS A 217 1.72 11.68 7.27
N HIS A 218 2.28 12.61 6.47
CA HIS A 218 1.56 13.44 5.48
C HIS A 218 0.49 14.36 6.05
N GLN A 219 0.31 14.37 7.37
CA GLN A 219 -0.62 15.27 8.04
C GLN A 219 -0.10 16.70 8.05
N GLU A 220 -1.02 17.64 7.86
CA GLU A 220 -0.78 19.07 8.03
C GLU A 220 -0.65 19.38 9.53
N PRO A 221 0.40 20.07 10.00
CA PRO A 221 0.45 20.57 11.36
C PRO A 221 -0.67 21.58 11.60
N TRP A 222 -1.21 21.60 12.82
CA TRP A 222 -2.18 22.60 13.21
C TRP A 222 -1.72 24.02 12.87
N ASN A 223 -2.62 24.80 12.28
CA ASN A 223 -2.45 26.23 12.10
C ASN A 223 -3.77 26.95 12.43
N ASP A 224 -3.70 28.25 12.75
CA ASP A 224 -4.86 29.05 13.17
C ASP A 224 -5.77 29.46 11.98
N SER A 225 -5.85 28.62 10.94
CA SER A 225 -6.81 28.83 9.86
C SER A 225 -8.23 28.48 10.30
N GLY A 226 -9.21 29.06 9.61
CA GLY A 226 -10.62 28.98 10.00
C GLY A 226 -11.16 27.55 10.07
N TYR A 227 -10.83 26.68 9.11
CA TYR A 227 -11.38 25.33 9.06
C TYR A 227 -10.94 24.47 10.26
N PHE A 228 -9.68 24.61 10.71
CA PHE A 228 -9.20 23.88 11.88
C PHE A 228 -10.00 24.24 13.14
N ILE A 229 -10.30 25.52 13.32
CA ILE A 229 -11.07 26.01 14.47
C ILE A 229 -12.54 25.63 14.34
N GLU A 230 -13.11 25.71 13.13
CA GLU A 230 -14.51 25.37 12.86
C GLU A 230 -14.79 23.87 13.06
N ASP A 231 -13.90 23.00 12.58
CA ASP A 231 -14.11 21.55 12.58
C ASP A 231 -13.70 20.90 13.91
N TYR A 232 -12.58 21.34 14.51
CA TYR A 232 -11.99 20.67 15.68
C TYR A 232 -12.06 21.50 16.97
N GLY A 233 -12.36 22.80 16.87
CA GLY A 233 -12.43 23.74 18.00
C GLY A 233 -11.06 24.14 18.55
N ASP A 234 -10.21 23.16 18.88
CA ASP A 234 -8.88 23.38 19.41
C ASP A 234 -7.85 22.40 18.82
N LYS A 235 -6.58 22.80 18.94
CA LYS A 235 -5.41 22.05 18.47
C LYS A 235 -5.33 20.64 19.04
N SER A 236 -5.71 20.44 20.30
CA SER A 236 -5.58 19.15 20.97
C SER A 236 -6.55 18.12 20.41
N ASN A 237 -7.78 18.53 20.06
CA ASN A 237 -8.77 17.67 19.42
C ASN A 237 -8.29 17.22 18.04
N TYR A 238 -7.80 18.16 17.22
CA TYR A 238 -7.26 17.83 15.90
C TYR A 238 -6.09 16.83 15.98
N ILE A 239 -5.09 17.11 16.83
CA ILE A 239 -3.94 16.21 16.97
C ILE A 239 -4.39 14.83 17.47
N LYS A 240 -5.32 14.79 18.44
CA LYS A 240 -5.87 13.55 18.99
C LYS A 240 -6.56 12.71 17.91
N GLU A 241 -7.38 13.33 17.07
CA GLU A 241 -8.07 12.66 15.96
C GLU A 241 -7.08 12.10 14.94
N CYS A 242 -6.14 12.90 14.45
CA CYS A 242 -5.11 12.42 13.53
C CYS A 242 -4.24 11.30 14.11
N GLN A 243 -3.97 11.34 15.42
CA GLN A 243 -3.26 10.26 16.10
C GLN A 243 -4.08 8.96 16.15
N MET A 244 -5.39 9.05 16.36
CA MET A 244 -6.28 7.88 16.33
C MET A 244 -6.39 7.30 14.91
N ASP A 245 -6.47 8.13 13.87
CA ASP A 245 -6.45 7.67 12.47
C ASP A 245 -5.18 6.88 12.15
N ILE A 246 -4.03 7.42 12.55
CA ILE A 246 -2.72 6.76 12.40
C ILE A 246 -2.66 5.45 13.20
N PHE A 247 -3.34 5.37 14.35
CA PHE A 247 -3.32 4.18 15.19
C PHE A 247 -4.27 3.08 14.69
N LEU A 248 -5.46 3.45 14.23
CA LEU A 248 -6.38 2.54 13.54
C LEU A 248 -5.71 1.97 12.30
N ASP A 249 -4.93 2.81 11.60
CA ASP A 249 -4.09 2.43 10.48
C ASP A 249 -4.86 1.56 9.47
N GLU A 250 -6.04 2.03 9.05
CA GLU A 250 -6.95 1.25 8.20
C GLU A 250 -6.28 0.73 6.93
N ASP A 251 -5.23 1.40 6.47
CA ASP A 251 -4.42 1.07 5.30
C ASP A 251 -3.12 0.29 5.62
N ASP A 252 -2.86 0.00 6.90
CA ASP A 252 -1.60 -0.57 7.41
C ASP A 252 -0.37 0.25 6.98
N TYR A 253 -0.57 1.55 6.74
CA TYR A 253 0.43 2.49 6.29
C TYR A 253 1.53 2.67 7.33
N GLU A 254 1.22 2.85 8.61
CA GLU A 254 2.26 2.98 9.63
C GLU A 254 3.09 1.70 9.80
N LYS A 255 2.46 0.53 9.62
CA LYS A 255 3.17 -0.74 9.65
C LYS A 255 4.15 -0.88 8.47
N TYR A 256 3.95 -0.15 7.39
CA TYR A 256 4.89 -0.09 6.27
C TYR A 256 6.14 0.74 6.58
N PHE A 257 5.98 1.86 7.31
CA PHE A 257 7.08 2.76 7.69
C PHE A 257 7.79 2.35 8.98
N ILE A 258 7.54 1.16 9.53
CA ILE A 258 8.23 0.67 10.74
C ILE A 258 9.74 0.52 10.54
N THR A 259 10.17 0.26 9.29
CA THR A 259 11.58 0.14 8.89
C THR A 259 12.16 1.46 8.37
N ASP A 260 11.36 2.52 8.30
CA ASP A 260 11.81 3.83 7.87
C ASP A 260 12.60 4.51 8.99
N ARG A 261 13.80 4.94 8.65
CA ARG A 261 14.80 5.57 9.51
C ARG A 261 15.17 6.98 9.01
N SER A 262 14.38 7.55 8.12
CA SER A 262 14.61 8.86 7.53
C SER A 262 14.52 9.98 8.54
N PHE A 263 13.70 9.80 9.58
CA PHE A 263 13.41 10.84 10.56
C PHE A 263 13.60 10.33 11.99
N GLU A 264 14.16 11.19 12.84
CA GLU A 264 14.37 10.90 14.25
C GLU A 264 13.04 10.94 15.01
N LYS A 265 12.85 9.98 15.93
CA LYS A 265 11.74 10.02 16.89
C LYS A 265 11.98 11.11 17.93
N VAL A 266 10.93 11.84 18.27
CA VAL A 266 10.93 12.86 19.31
C VAL A 266 10.68 12.19 20.66
N PRO A 267 11.64 12.17 21.61
CA PRO A 267 11.50 11.43 22.86
C PRO A 267 10.34 11.90 23.75
N GLU A 268 9.95 13.17 23.64
CA GLU A 268 8.89 13.80 24.43
C GLU A 268 7.53 13.79 23.73
N HIS A 269 7.37 13.04 22.63
CA HIS A 269 6.10 12.92 21.93
C HIS A 269 5.02 12.32 22.83
N GLN A 270 3.83 12.91 22.81
CA GLN A 270 2.70 12.51 23.63
C GLN A 270 1.55 11.99 22.76
N ILE A 271 0.99 10.85 23.16
CA ILE A 271 -0.28 10.35 22.64
C ILE A 271 -1.41 11.00 23.45
N LEU A 272 -2.33 11.68 22.76
CA LEU A 272 -3.39 12.49 23.37
C LEU A 272 -4.71 11.73 23.56
N PHE A 273 -4.76 10.45 23.19
CA PHE A 273 -5.94 9.60 23.34
C PHE A 273 -5.67 8.42 24.27
N SER A 274 -6.74 7.97 24.94
CA SER A 274 -6.78 6.74 25.72
C SER A 274 -7.34 5.58 24.89
N SER A 275 -7.21 4.34 25.40
CA SER A 275 -7.85 3.18 24.78
C SER A 275 -9.37 3.32 24.65
N ASP A 276 -10.00 4.12 25.51
CA ASP A 276 -11.44 4.30 25.54
C ASP A 276 -11.86 5.27 24.43
N ASP A 277 -11.08 6.35 24.24
CA ASP A 277 -11.26 7.29 23.14
C ASP A 277 -11.18 6.58 21.78
N LEU A 278 -10.17 5.72 21.59
CA LEU A 278 -9.99 4.98 20.34
C LEU A 278 -11.19 4.06 20.02
N ARG A 279 -11.74 3.38 21.04
CA ARG A 279 -12.92 2.51 20.85
C ARG A 279 -14.19 3.29 20.55
N GLU A 280 -14.35 4.49 21.10
CA GLU A 280 -15.48 5.34 20.73
C GLU A 280 -15.30 5.91 19.32
N TYR A 281 -14.08 6.26 18.95
CA TYR A 281 -13.74 6.74 17.61
C TYR A 281 -13.98 5.68 16.53
N GLU A 282 -13.56 4.43 16.78
CA GLU A 282 -13.79 3.30 15.86
C GLU A 282 -15.28 3.10 15.53
N LYS A 283 -16.19 3.32 16.49
CA LYS A 283 -17.65 3.22 16.26
C LYS A 283 -18.23 4.35 15.41
N LEU A 284 -17.51 5.46 15.25
CA LEU A 284 -17.95 6.54 14.37
C LEU A 284 -17.64 6.22 12.90
N LEU A 285 -16.66 5.33 12.67
CA LEU A 285 -16.20 4.94 11.34
C LEU A 285 -16.91 3.69 10.80
N PHE A 286 -17.43 2.80 11.68
CA PHE A 286 -18.04 1.51 11.34
C PHE A 286 -19.41 1.27 11.98
#